data_AF-A0A7C6WS16-F1
#
_entry.id   AF-A0A7C6WS16-F1
#
_cell.length_a   1.000
_cell.length_b   1.000
_cell.length_c   1.000
_cell.angle_alpha   90.00
_cell.angle_beta   90.00
_cell.angle_gamma   90.00
#
_symmetry.space_group_name_H-M   'P 1'
#
loop_
_entity.id
_entity.type
_entity.pdbx_description
1 polymer ?
#
loop_
_entity_poly.entity_id
_entity_poly.type
_entity_poly.pdbx_seq_one_letter_code
_entity_poly.pdbx_strand_id
1 'polypeptide(L)'
;MPPASMTPFELIRVQVRPALPAPCLVAFDRTGRALLMSDFPARYAPRDAQRAVDALAQLGFICCLENGKAFLDWTPDACAQWLHSLPAGPLPPPHDKTFGLWGVCRALLRHAPGAPDADTFNRAVFLMQQKDIPALTRHLGAALAAALRTKQAPPTGLAHLVIATNLLNENDR
;
A
#
# COMPACT_ATOMS: atom_id res chain seq x y z
N MET A 1 -4.68 5.11 -19.11
CA MET A 1 -5.42 5.80 -18.04
C MET A 1 -6.23 4.77 -17.28
N PRO A 2 -6.08 4.63 -15.95
CA PRO A 2 -6.97 3.79 -15.17
C PRO A 2 -8.42 4.32 -15.23
N PRO A 3 -9.45 3.46 -15.19
CA PRO A 3 -10.85 3.88 -15.23
C PRO A 3 -11.21 4.70 -13.98
N ALA A 4 -12.05 5.72 -14.15
CA ALA A 4 -12.38 6.77 -13.18
C ALA A 4 -13.10 6.33 -11.88
N SER A 5 -13.15 5.03 -11.58
CA SER A 5 -13.89 4.47 -10.43
C SER A 5 -13.11 3.43 -9.63
N MET A 6 -11.85 3.13 -9.97
CA MET A 6 -11.03 2.20 -9.19
C MET A 6 -10.39 2.90 -7.99
N THR A 7 -10.58 2.32 -6.80
CA THR A 7 -9.88 2.77 -5.60
C THR A 7 -8.37 2.50 -5.73
N PRO A 8 -7.51 3.22 -4.99
CA PRO A 8 -6.09 2.92 -4.94
C PRO A 8 -5.79 1.45 -4.61
N PHE A 9 -6.62 0.81 -3.78
CA PHE A 9 -6.47 -0.62 -3.45
C PHE A 9 -6.78 -1.56 -4.62
N GLU A 10 -7.80 -1.24 -5.43
CA GLU A 10 -8.06 -2.01 -6.64
C GLU A 10 -6.92 -1.85 -7.66
N LEU A 11 -6.33 -0.65 -7.75
CA LEU A 11 -5.14 -0.43 -8.59
C LEU A 11 -3.93 -1.28 -8.16
N ILE A 12 -3.75 -1.53 -6.87
CA ILE A 12 -2.71 -2.44 -6.36
C ILE A 12 -2.98 -3.87 -6.85
N ARG A 13 -4.21 -4.36 -6.69
CA ARG A 13 -4.56 -5.75 -7.03
C ARG A 13 -4.52 -6.04 -8.53
N VAL A 14 -4.88 -5.09 -9.38
CA VAL A 14 -4.89 -5.32 -10.83
C VAL A 14 -3.50 -5.38 -11.44
N GLN A 15 -2.49 -4.79 -10.77
CA GLN A 15 -1.10 -4.79 -11.26
C GLN A 15 -0.50 -6.20 -11.37
N VAL A 16 -0.93 -7.15 -10.55
CA VAL A 16 -0.40 -8.53 -10.62
C VAL A 16 -1.08 -9.38 -11.68
N ARG A 17 -2.22 -8.95 -12.23
CA ARG A 17 -3.02 -9.76 -13.19
C ARG A 17 -2.24 -10.16 -14.46
N PRO A 18 -1.42 -9.29 -15.09
CA PRO A 18 -0.65 -9.69 -16.27
C PRO A 18 0.33 -10.83 -16.01
N ALA A 19 0.81 -11.00 -14.77
CA ALA A 19 1.74 -12.06 -14.40
C ALA A 19 1.04 -13.38 -13.99
N LEU A 20 -0.28 -13.35 -13.75
CA LEU A 20 -1.06 -14.48 -13.24
C LEU A 20 -2.15 -14.86 -14.26
N PRO A 21 -1.79 -15.54 -15.37
CA PRO A 21 -2.67 -15.73 -16.53
C PRO A 21 -3.81 -16.71 -16.29
N ALA A 22 -3.69 -17.61 -15.32
CA ALA A 22 -4.74 -18.56 -14.96
C ALA A 22 -5.45 -18.14 -13.66
N PRO A 23 -6.75 -18.47 -13.50
CA PRO A 23 -7.50 -18.09 -12.31
C PRO A 23 -6.82 -18.54 -11.00
N CYS A 24 -6.52 -17.56 -10.15
CA CYS A 24 -6.00 -17.76 -8.82
C CYS A 24 -6.56 -16.67 -7.89
N LEU A 25 -6.52 -16.93 -6.59
CA LEU A 25 -6.83 -15.94 -5.59
C LEU A 25 -5.73 -14.87 -5.59
N VAL A 26 -6.15 -13.60 -5.58
CA VAL A 26 -5.28 -12.46 -5.24
C VAL A 26 -6.04 -11.59 -4.25
N ALA A 27 -5.55 -11.53 -3.03
CA ALA A 27 -6.14 -10.77 -1.93
C ALA A 27 -5.05 -9.99 -1.20
N PHE A 28 -5.45 -8.96 -0.46
CA PHE A 28 -4.55 -8.34 0.51
C PHE A 28 -4.24 -9.32 1.64
N ASP A 29 -2.99 -9.30 2.11
CA ASP A 29 -2.65 -10.11 3.27
C ASP A 29 -3.39 -9.59 4.51
N ARG A 30 -4.02 -10.52 5.24
CA ARG A 30 -4.83 -10.20 6.42
C ARG A 30 -3.99 -9.93 7.66
N THR A 31 -2.70 -10.22 7.61
CA THR A 31 -1.79 -9.94 8.73
C THR A 31 -1.04 -8.63 8.56
N GLY A 32 -1.00 -8.09 7.33
CA GLY A 32 -0.27 -6.88 6.97
C GLY A 32 1.24 -7.09 6.94
N ARG A 33 1.71 -8.34 6.81
CA ARG A 33 3.14 -8.68 6.69
C ARG A 33 3.61 -8.55 5.24
N ALA A 34 2.76 -8.93 4.29
CA ALA A 34 2.94 -8.69 2.87
C ALA A 34 1.86 -7.75 2.35
N LEU A 35 2.05 -7.19 1.16
CA LEU A 35 1.01 -6.38 0.52
C LEU A 35 -0.14 -7.25 0.02
N LEU A 36 0.18 -8.32 -0.71
CA LEU A 36 -0.78 -9.26 -1.26
C LEU A 36 -0.41 -10.70 -0.93
N MET A 37 -1.42 -11.57 -1.00
CA MET A 37 -1.30 -13.02 -0.93
C MET A 37 -2.00 -13.63 -2.16
N SER A 38 -1.37 -14.63 -2.76
CA SER A 38 -1.94 -15.44 -3.83
C SER A 38 -1.77 -16.94 -3.61
N ASP A 39 -2.70 -17.73 -4.13
CA ASP A 39 -2.66 -19.20 -4.11
C ASP A 39 -2.15 -19.82 -5.43
N PHE A 40 -1.62 -19.01 -6.36
CA PHE A 40 -1.11 -19.51 -7.64
C PHE A 40 -0.09 -20.65 -7.52
N PRO A 41 0.82 -20.71 -6.51
CA PRO A 41 1.79 -21.81 -6.42
C PRO A 41 1.14 -23.18 -6.22
N ALA A 42 -0.03 -23.23 -5.56
CA ALA A 42 -0.79 -24.47 -5.38
C ALA A 42 -1.66 -24.83 -6.60
N ARG A 43 -1.88 -23.89 -7.52
CA ARG A 43 -2.74 -24.08 -8.71
C ARG A 43 -1.96 -24.40 -9.97
N TYR A 44 -0.74 -23.87 -10.08
CA TYR A 44 0.04 -23.93 -11.30
C TYR A 44 1.00 -25.12 -11.26
N ALA A 45 1.35 -25.66 -12.42
CA ALA A 45 2.49 -26.57 -12.52
C ALA A 45 3.78 -25.82 -12.09
N PRO A 46 4.79 -26.50 -11.52
CA PRO A 46 5.98 -25.83 -10.98
C PRO A 46 6.68 -24.89 -11.97
N ARG A 47 6.73 -25.27 -13.26
CA ARG A 47 7.31 -24.42 -14.32
C ARG A 47 6.52 -23.14 -14.54
N ASP A 48 5.20 -23.21 -14.49
CA ASP A 48 4.34 -22.04 -14.70
C ASP A 48 4.26 -21.16 -13.44
N ALA A 49 4.37 -21.77 -12.26
CA ALA A 49 4.55 -21.03 -11.01
C ALA A 49 5.85 -20.22 -11.04
N GLN A 50 6.97 -20.79 -11.51
CA GLN A 50 8.22 -20.05 -11.66
C GLN A 50 8.11 -18.91 -12.67
N ARG A 51 7.46 -19.14 -13.82
CA ARG A 51 7.19 -18.08 -14.82
C ARG A 51 6.36 -16.94 -14.24
N ALA A 52 5.39 -17.25 -13.39
CA ALA A 52 4.61 -16.24 -12.68
C ALA A 52 5.48 -15.43 -11.71
N VAL A 53 6.39 -16.07 -10.97
CA VAL A 53 7.38 -15.39 -10.12
C VAL A 53 8.26 -14.44 -10.94
N ASP A 54 8.80 -14.91 -12.06
CA ASP A 54 9.66 -14.11 -12.93
C ASP A 54 8.90 -12.90 -13.53
N ALA A 55 7.64 -13.11 -13.93
CA ALA A 55 6.78 -12.05 -14.44
C ALA A 55 6.41 -11.02 -13.35
N LEU A 56 6.14 -11.47 -12.13
CA LEU A 56 5.92 -10.59 -10.97
C LEU A 56 7.15 -9.73 -10.66
N ALA A 57 8.35 -10.31 -10.75
CA ALA A 57 9.60 -9.57 -10.59
C ALA A 57 9.77 -8.47 -11.65
N GLN A 58 9.42 -8.75 -12.91
CA GLN A 58 9.43 -7.73 -13.98
C GLN A 58 8.43 -6.59 -13.75
N LEU A 59 7.35 -6.84 -12.99
CA LEU A 59 6.38 -5.84 -12.57
C LEU A 59 6.78 -5.11 -11.28
N GLY A 60 7.99 -5.37 -10.77
CA GLY A 60 8.52 -4.72 -9.57
C GLY A 60 8.03 -5.34 -8.26
N PHE A 61 7.57 -6.60 -8.27
CA PHE A 61 7.18 -7.34 -7.07
C PHE A 61 8.29 -8.30 -6.59
N ILE A 62 8.47 -8.36 -5.28
CA ILE A 62 9.18 -9.41 -4.56
C ILE A 62 8.16 -10.50 -4.23
N CYS A 63 8.47 -11.75 -4.57
CA CYS A 63 7.59 -12.88 -4.34
C CYS A 63 8.25 -13.89 -3.40
N CYS A 64 7.62 -14.12 -2.25
CA CYS A 64 8.05 -15.10 -1.26
C CYS A 64 7.07 -16.29 -1.27
N LEU A 65 7.58 -17.50 -1.52
CA LEU A 65 6.77 -18.72 -1.55
C LEU A 65 6.84 -19.42 -0.19
N GLU A 66 5.69 -19.65 0.44
CA GLU A 66 5.61 -20.32 1.73
C GLU A 66 4.29 -21.12 1.83
N ASN A 67 4.38 -22.38 2.25
CA ASN A 67 3.21 -23.24 2.51
C ASN A 67 2.18 -23.28 1.37
N GLY A 68 2.65 -23.34 0.12
CA GLY A 68 1.79 -23.37 -1.08
C GLY A 68 1.14 -22.03 -1.44
N LYS A 69 1.56 -20.94 -0.79
CA LYS A 69 1.09 -19.56 -1.06
C LYS A 69 2.24 -18.70 -1.52
N ALA A 70 1.90 -17.64 -2.24
CA ALA A 70 2.80 -16.56 -2.60
C ALA A 70 2.43 -15.31 -1.81
N PHE A 71 3.42 -14.71 -1.18
CA PHE A 71 3.34 -13.41 -0.53
C PHE A 71 4.06 -12.40 -1.43
N LEU A 72 3.35 -11.34 -1.81
CA LEU A 72 3.81 -10.39 -2.82
C LEU A 72 3.97 -9.03 -2.17
N ASP A 73 5.15 -8.45 -2.33
CA ASP A 73 5.48 -7.11 -1.90
C ASP A 73 6.02 -6.32 -3.08
N TRP A 74 5.90 -4.99 -3.03
CA TRP A 74 6.65 -4.18 -3.97
C TRP A 74 8.11 -4.12 -3.59
N THR A 75 8.96 -4.05 -4.61
CA THR A 75 10.30 -3.50 -4.45
C THR A 75 10.19 -2.05 -3.92
N PRO A 76 11.19 -1.56 -3.17
CA PRO A 76 11.21 -0.18 -2.70
C PRO A 76 11.00 0.85 -3.82
N ASP A 77 11.62 0.62 -4.98
CA ASP A 77 11.52 1.50 -6.14
C ASP A 77 10.10 1.50 -6.75
N ALA A 78 9.47 0.33 -6.90
CA ALA A 78 8.10 0.23 -7.40
C ALA A 78 7.10 0.89 -6.44
N CYS A 79 7.28 0.71 -5.13
CA CYS A 79 6.46 1.35 -4.11
C CYS A 79 6.59 2.88 -4.18
N ALA A 80 7.82 3.40 -4.23
CA ALA A 80 8.09 4.83 -4.34
C ALA A 80 7.49 5.42 -5.63
N GLN A 81 7.69 4.75 -6.77
CA GLN A 81 7.16 5.18 -8.06
C GLN A 81 5.63 5.23 -8.04
N TRP A 82 4.98 4.21 -7.48
CA TRP A 82 3.53 4.18 -7.37
C TRP A 82 3.00 5.28 -6.46
N LEU A 83 3.62 5.48 -5.30
CA LEU A 83 3.25 6.56 -4.38
C LEU A 83 3.41 7.96 -5.01
N HIS A 84 4.47 8.17 -5.82
CA HIS A 84 4.66 9.40 -6.58
C HIS A 84 3.65 9.59 -7.70
N SER A 85 3.09 8.49 -8.23
CA SER A 85 2.05 8.54 -9.26
C SER A 85 0.66 8.89 -8.71
N LEU A 86 0.47 8.82 -7.39
CA LEU A 86 -0.80 9.19 -6.77
C LEU A 86 -1.07 10.69 -7.00
N PRO A 87 -2.31 11.07 -7.32
CA PRO A 87 -2.65 12.46 -7.52
C PRO A 87 -2.35 13.26 -6.25
N ALA A 88 -1.60 14.34 -6.39
CA ALA A 88 -1.40 15.32 -5.34
C ALA A 88 -2.72 16.07 -5.10
N GLY A 89 -3.60 15.49 -4.29
CA GLY A 89 -4.82 16.14 -3.82
C GLY A 89 -4.52 17.05 -2.63
N PRO A 90 -5.23 18.18 -2.48
CA PRO A 90 -5.13 18.97 -1.26
C PRO A 90 -5.62 18.14 -0.07
N LEU A 91 -5.03 18.38 1.11
CA LEU A 91 -5.56 17.84 2.35
C LEU A 91 -6.96 18.44 2.57
N PRO A 92 -8.02 17.63 2.78
CA PRO A 92 -9.36 18.14 3.01
C PRO A 92 -9.45 18.93 4.33
N PRO A 93 -10.55 19.68 4.56
CA PRO A 93 -10.81 20.30 5.86
C PRO A 93 -10.77 19.27 7.01
N PRO A 94 -10.31 19.67 8.21
CA PRO A 94 -10.29 18.77 9.36
C PRO A 94 -11.72 18.38 9.78
N HIS A 95 -11.90 17.13 10.18
CA HIS A 95 -13.13 16.59 10.74
C HIS A 95 -12.86 15.99 12.12
N ASP A 96 -13.76 16.18 13.08
CA ASP A 96 -13.52 15.82 14.50
C ASP A 96 -13.15 14.34 14.68
N LYS A 97 -13.86 13.43 14.00
CA LYS A 97 -13.62 11.98 14.07
C LYS A 97 -12.25 11.55 13.52
N THR A 98 -11.67 12.33 12.59
CA THR A 98 -10.42 11.99 11.89
C THR A 98 -9.31 12.99 12.18
N PHE A 99 -9.50 13.90 13.15
CA PHE A 99 -8.60 15.02 13.42
C PHE A 99 -7.16 14.60 13.71
N GLY A 100 -6.98 13.50 14.45
CA GLY A 100 -5.66 12.93 14.73
C GLY A 100 -4.94 12.50 13.46
N LEU A 101 -5.62 11.74 12.59
CA LEU A 101 -5.08 11.30 11.30
C LEU A 101 -4.80 12.48 10.38
N TRP A 102 -5.70 13.46 10.35
CA TRP A 102 -5.54 14.71 9.61
C TRP A 102 -4.27 15.46 10.05
N GLY A 103 -4.04 15.58 11.36
CA GLY A 103 -2.86 16.22 11.92
C GLY A 103 -1.55 15.55 11.51
N VAL A 104 -1.52 14.21 11.52
CA VAL A 104 -0.36 13.43 11.06
C VAL A 104 -0.14 13.59 9.55
N CYS A 105 -1.20 13.54 8.74
CA CYS A 105 -1.09 13.75 7.29
C CYS A 105 -0.56 15.16 6.97
N ARG A 106 -1.08 16.18 7.65
CA ARG A 106 -0.56 17.55 7.54
C ARG A 106 0.91 17.66 7.92
N ALA A 107 1.33 16.96 8.97
CA ALA A 107 2.72 16.95 9.40
C ALA A 107 3.62 16.30 8.33
N LEU A 108 3.24 15.11 7.83
CA LEU A 108 3.95 14.42 6.75
C LEU A 108 4.12 15.31 5.51
N LEU A 109 3.05 15.96 5.05
CA LEU A 109 3.06 16.81 3.85
C LEU A 109 3.92 18.08 3.95
N ARG A 110 4.46 18.42 5.13
CA ARG A 110 5.39 19.55 5.31
C ARG A 110 6.84 19.19 5.01
N HIS A 111 7.15 17.91 4.85
CA HIS A 111 8.50 17.43 4.63
C HIS A 111 8.75 17.06 3.16
N ALA A 112 10.01 17.06 2.76
CA ALA A 112 10.41 16.51 1.47
C ALA A 112 10.03 15.02 1.38
N PRO A 113 9.63 14.52 0.20
CA PRO A 113 9.11 13.17 0.08
C PRO A 113 10.22 12.12 0.28
N GLY A 114 9.93 11.13 1.13
CA GLY A 114 10.71 9.90 1.28
C GLY A 114 9.84 8.68 0.98
N ALA A 115 10.49 7.60 0.55
CA ALA A 115 9.83 6.31 0.38
C ALA A 115 9.68 5.60 1.74
N PRO A 116 8.52 4.99 2.04
CA PRO A 116 8.41 4.08 3.19
C PRO A 116 9.18 2.79 2.92
N ASP A 117 9.64 2.13 3.99
CA ASP A 117 9.98 0.71 3.92
C ASP A 117 8.73 -0.16 3.70
N ALA A 118 8.94 -1.40 3.27
CA ALA A 118 7.86 -2.33 2.92
C ALA A 118 6.92 -2.59 4.11
N ASP A 119 7.45 -2.80 5.32
CA ASP A 119 6.66 -3.09 6.52
C ASP A 119 5.74 -1.91 6.88
N THR A 120 6.29 -0.70 6.86
CA THR A 120 5.55 0.54 7.12
C THR A 120 4.44 0.74 6.08
N PHE A 121 4.74 0.49 4.80
CA PHE A 121 3.75 0.59 3.72
C PHE A 121 2.64 -0.46 3.86
N ASN A 122 3.00 -1.74 3.98
CA ASN A 122 2.08 -2.87 4.08
C ASN A 122 1.15 -2.71 5.28
N ARG A 123 1.70 -2.31 6.43
CA ARG A 123 0.91 -2.07 7.63
C ARG A 123 -0.04 -0.89 7.46
N ALA A 124 0.38 0.19 6.82
CA ALA A 124 -0.49 1.34 6.55
C ALA A 124 -1.65 0.94 5.63
N VAL A 125 -1.37 0.24 4.53
CA VAL A 125 -2.39 -0.28 3.61
C VAL A 125 -3.38 -1.17 4.34
N PHE A 126 -2.90 -2.13 5.13
CA PHE A 126 -3.75 -3.01 5.94
C PHE A 126 -4.70 -2.20 6.85
N LEU A 127 -4.18 -1.22 7.59
CA LEU A 127 -4.97 -0.41 8.52
C LEU A 127 -6.01 0.46 7.80
N MET A 128 -5.66 1.01 6.64
CA MET A 128 -6.59 1.77 5.80
C MET A 128 -7.75 0.89 5.30
N GLN A 129 -7.48 -0.36 4.92
CA GLN A 129 -8.54 -1.29 4.51
C GLN A 129 -9.50 -1.66 5.63
N GLN A 130 -8.98 -1.80 6.85
CA GLN A 130 -9.81 -2.03 8.04
C GLN A 130 -10.54 -0.76 8.51
N LYS A 131 -10.22 0.41 7.92
CA LYS A 131 -10.68 1.72 8.39
C LYS A 131 -10.39 1.96 9.87
N ASP A 132 -9.30 1.38 10.39
CA ASP A 132 -8.88 1.56 11.79
C ASP A 132 -8.10 2.88 11.92
N ILE A 133 -8.83 3.99 12.00
CA ILE A 133 -8.28 5.35 12.07
C ILE A 133 -7.35 5.54 13.28
N PRO A 134 -7.70 5.07 14.51
CA PRO A 134 -6.80 5.21 15.65
C PRO A 134 -5.47 4.45 15.48
N ALA A 135 -5.50 3.22 14.97
CA ALA A 135 -4.26 2.48 14.72
C ALA A 135 -3.45 3.09 13.57
N LEU A 136 -4.10 3.52 12.49
CA LEU A 136 -3.43 4.18 11.37
C LEU A 136 -2.74 5.47 11.81
N THR A 137 -3.41 6.28 12.63
CA THR A 137 -2.84 7.52 13.19
C THR A 137 -1.57 7.24 13.99
N ARG A 138 -1.61 6.25 14.89
CA ARG A 138 -0.44 5.85 15.69
C ARG A 138 0.70 5.34 14.82
N HIS A 139 0.39 4.51 13.84
CA HIS A 139 1.36 3.93 12.90
C HIS A 139 2.09 5.02 12.10
N LEU A 140 1.35 5.90 11.44
CA LEU A 140 1.93 6.99 10.65
C LEU A 140 2.67 8.01 11.53
N GLY A 141 2.16 8.29 12.73
CA GLY A 141 2.84 9.16 13.69
C GLY A 141 4.18 8.57 14.14
N ALA A 142 4.23 7.26 14.41
CA ALA A 142 5.46 6.57 14.77
C ALA A 142 6.47 6.56 13.61
N ALA A 143 6.02 6.32 12.38
CA ALA A 143 6.88 6.36 11.19
C ALA A 143 7.47 7.76 10.95
N LEU A 144 6.65 8.82 11.08
CA LEU A 144 7.13 10.20 11.02
C LEU A 144 8.17 10.48 12.12
N ALA A 145 7.85 10.14 13.37
CA ALA A 145 8.77 10.36 14.49
C ALA A 145 10.07 9.56 14.35
N ALA A 146 10.03 8.36 13.77
CA ALA A 146 11.22 7.57 13.47
C ALA A 146 12.10 8.27 12.42
N ALA A 147 11.51 8.66 11.28
CA ALA A 147 12.23 9.35 10.20
C ALA A 147 12.88 10.66 10.69
N LEU A 148 12.17 11.45 11.50
CA LEU A 148 12.72 12.69 12.07
C LEU A 148 13.89 12.43 13.03
N ARG A 149 13.82 11.37 13.84
CA ARG A 149 14.91 10.98 14.75
C ARG A 149 16.15 10.50 13.98
N THR A 150 15.95 9.76 12.90
CA THR A 150 17.04 9.24 12.06
C THR A 150 17.50 10.21 10.97
N LYS A 151 16.91 11.42 10.91
CA LYS A 151 17.17 12.44 9.87
C LYS A 151 16.95 11.94 8.44
N GLN A 152 16.03 10.99 8.28
CA GLN A 152 15.59 10.50 6.98
C GLN A 152 14.36 11.26 6.49
N ALA A 153 14.11 11.26 5.18
CA ALA A 153 12.90 11.84 4.61
C ALA A 153 11.66 11.02 5.06
N PRO A 154 10.62 11.66 5.63
CA PRO A 154 9.41 10.96 6.06
C PRO A 154 8.62 10.32 4.90
N PRO A 155 7.78 9.30 5.17
CA PRO A 155 7.00 8.60 4.15
C PRO A 155 5.77 9.41 3.71
N THR A 156 5.98 10.56 3.07
CA THR A 156 4.91 11.50 2.71
C THR A 156 3.91 10.92 1.71
N GLY A 157 4.34 9.97 0.88
CA GLY A 157 3.46 9.22 -0.02
C GLY A 157 2.28 8.55 0.69
N LEU A 158 2.46 8.14 1.95
CA LEU A 158 1.35 7.56 2.74
C LEU A 158 0.26 8.58 3.04
N ALA A 159 0.58 9.86 3.20
CA ALA A 159 -0.43 10.91 3.37
C ALA A 159 -1.23 11.12 2.08
N HIS A 160 -0.58 11.09 0.92
CA HIS A 160 -1.27 11.12 -0.37
C HIS A 160 -2.20 9.92 -0.56
N LEU A 161 -1.79 8.73 -0.11
CA LEU A 161 -2.65 7.55 -0.12
C LEU A 161 -3.87 7.68 0.81
N VAL A 162 -3.70 8.25 2.01
CA VAL A 162 -4.83 8.55 2.91
C VAL A 162 -5.83 9.50 2.23
N ILE A 163 -5.33 10.54 1.55
CA ILE A 163 -6.18 11.49 0.83
C ILE A 163 -6.90 10.79 -0.34
N ALA A 164 -6.17 10.02 -1.15
CA ALA A 164 -6.71 9.32 -2.32
C ALA A 164 -7.73 8.22 -1.97
N THR A 165 -7.66 7.67 -0.76
CA THR A 165 -8.64 6.69 -0.24
C THR A 165 -9.86 7.36 0.41
N ASN A 166 -9.89 8.70 0.46
CA ASN A 166 -10.96 9.50 1.02
C ASN A 166 -11.26 9.20 2.52
N LEU A 167 -10.29 8.64 3.25
CA LEU A 167 -10.46 8.26 4.67
C LEU A 167 -10.64 9.45 5.61
N LEU A 168 -10.22 10.65 5.19
CA LEU A 168 -10.38 11.87 5.97
C LEU A 168 -11.78 12.48 5.83
N ASN A 169 -12.50 12.13 4.76
CA ASN A 169 -13.84 12.63 4.46
C ASN A 169 -14.86 11.56 4.82
N GLU A 170 -15.26 11.48 6.09
CA GLU A 170 -16.55 10.86 6.40
C GLU A 170 -17.65 11.85 6.03
N ASN A 171 -18.15 11.77 4.79
CA ASN A 171 -19.54 12.12 4.57
C ASN A 171 -20.36 11.00 5.22
N ASP A 172 -20.93 11.28 6.39
CA ASP A 172 -21.91 10.41 7.04
C ASP A 172 -22.94 9.96 5.97
N ARG A 173 -23.01 8.65 5.74
CA ARG A 173 -24.19 7.98 5.21
C ARG A 173 -24.75 7.11 6.32
#